data_AF-A0A6C0EH59-F1
#
_entry.id   AF-A0A6C0EH59-F1
#
_cell.length_a   1.000
_cell.length_b   1.000
_cell.length_c   1.000
_cell.angle_alpha   90.00
_cell.angle_beta   90.00
_cell.angle_gamma   90.00
#
_symmetry.space_group_name_H-M   'P 1'
#
loop_
_entity.id
_entity.type
_entity.pdbx_description
1 polymer ?
#
loop_
_entity_poly.entity_id
_entity_poly.type
_entity_poly.pdbx_seq_one_letter_code
_entity_poly.pdbx_strand_id
1 'polypeptide(L)'
;MPFIGTYNGAMQVLSSIGKGTCKGECKSSWIRNFKYALKTKTNPLKLTEKQRKNLTEKIKSVSGRNAINEHSKTLKKYKNRKSPPYPANENCNKKMKGNDGNMYISKPNKNNVCSWKKA
;
A
#
# COMPACT_ATOMS: atom_id res chain seq x y z
N MET A 1 0.36 8.71 -20.40
CA MET A 1 -0.16 7.87 -19.29
C MET A 1 0.38 6.46 -19.50
N PRO A 2 1.03 5.82 -18.52
CA PRO A 2 1.45 4.43 -18.69
C PRO A 2 0.22 3.54 -18.85
N PHE A 3 0.05 2.99 -20.05
CA PHE A 3 -1.09 2.15 -20.39
C PHE A 3 -0.79 0.73 -19.93
N ILE A 4 -1.60 0.20 -19.00
CA ILE A 4 -1.55 -1.21 -18.62
C ILE A 4 -2.72 -1.87 -19.34
N GLY A 5 -2.41 -2.73 -20.31
CA GLY A 5 -3.41 -3.47 -21.08
C GLY A 5 -3.66 -4.89 -20.58
N THR A 6 -3.05 -5.30 -19.46
CA THR A 6 -3.10 -6.70 -18.99
C THR A 6 -3.45 -6.81 -17.51
N TYR A 7 -4.14 -7.90 -17.15
CA TYR A 7 -4.45 -8.25 -15.76
C TYR A 7 -3.18 -8.35 -14.88
N ASN A 8 -2.14 -9.00 -15.37
CA ASN A 8 -0.89 -9.20 -14.61
C ASN A 8 -0.19 -7.87 -14.33
N GLY A 9 -0.13 -6.96 -15.31
CA GLY A 9 0.41 -5.63 -15.09
C GLY A 9 -0.39 -4.84 -14.05
N ALA A 10 -1.72 -4.95 -14.08
CA ALA A 10 -2.59 -4.29 -13.11
C ALA A 10 -2.34 -4.83 -11.69
N MET A 11 -2.23 -6.14 -11.55
CA MET A 11 -1.93 -6.81 -10.28
C MET A 11 -0.55 -6.44 -9.73
N GLN A 12 0.46 -6.28 -10.60
CA GLN A 12 1.80 -5.87 -10.19
C GLN A 12 1.79 -4.45 -9.61
N VAL A 13 1.09 -3.51 -10.25
CA VAL A 13 0.91 -2.15 -9.72
C VAL A 13 0.17 -2.15 -8.38
N LEU A 14 -0.93 -2.90 -8.27
CA LEU A 14 -1.66 -3.00 -7.01
C LEU A 14 -0.81 -3.62 -5.89
N SER A 15 0.06 -4.59 -6.22
CA SER A 15 1.06 -5.12 -5.29
C SER A 15 2.05 -4.04 -4.83
N SER A 16 2.56 -3.23 -5.77
CA SER A 16 3.46 -2.11 -5.46
C SER A 16 2.83 -1.06 -4.56
N ILE A 17 1.52 -0.82 -4.71
CA ILE A 17 0.73 0.05 -3.81
C ILE A 17 0.62 -0.58 -2.42
N GLY A 18 0.24 -1.86 -2.32
CA GLY A 18 0.15 -2.58 -1.04
C GLY A 18 1.49 -2.66 -0.30
N LYS A 19 2.60 -2.78 -1.04
CA LYS A 19 3.98 -2.75 -0.50
C LYS A 19 4.44 -1.36 -0.06
N GLY A 20 3.68 -0.32 -0.37
CA GLY A 20 4.05 1.07 -0.06
C GLY A 20 5.16 1.65 -0.95
N THR A 21 5.55 0.95 -2.01
CA THR A 21 6.51 1.46 -3.02
C THR A 21 5.87 2.52 -3.91
N CYS A 22 4.57 2.40 -4.18
CA CYS A 22 3.75 3.41 -4.86
C CYS A 22 2.75 4.00 -3.86
N LYS A 23 2.98 5.24 -3.43
CA LYS A 23 2.21 5.96 -2.38
C LYS A 23 1.86 7.37 -2.85
N GLY A 24 0.99 8.06 -2.10
CA GLY A 24 0.57 9.43 -2.42
C GLY A 24 -0.08 9.52 -3.81
N GLU A 25 0.40 10.44 -4.63
CA GLU A 25 -0.09 10.66 -6.00
C GLU A 25 0.00 9.42 -6.88
N CYS A 26 1.08 8.63 -6.77
CA CYS A 26 1.22 7.37 -7.52
C CYS A 26 0.03 6.43 -7.23
N LYS A 27 -0.30 6.24 -5.94
CA LYS A 27 -1.45 5.41 -5.53
C LYS A 27 -2.76 6.00 -6.04
N SER A 28 -2.99 7.29 -5.81
CA SER A 28 -4.25 7.96 -6.17
C SER A 28 -4.52 7.88 -7.67
N SER A 29 -3.51 8.15 -8.49
CA SER A 29 -3.58 8.09 -9.95
C SER A 29 -3.90 6.69 -10.45
N TRP A 30 -3.17 5.68 -9.97
CA TRP A 30 -3.41 4.30 -10.39
C TRP A 30 -4.77 3.76 -9.97
N ILE A 31 -5.19 4.01 -8.72
CA ILE A 31 -6.51 3.57 -8.24
C ILE A 31 -7.64 4.22 -9.04
N ARG A 32 -7.53 5.51 -9.35
CA ARG A 32 -8.50 6.21 -10.20
C ARG A 32 -8.56 5.58 -11.60
N ASN A 33 -7.41 5.32 -12.21
CA ASN A 33 -7.33 4.70 -13.53
C ASN A 33 -7.95 3.30 -13.56
N PHE A 34 -7.66 2.45 -12.56
CA PHE A 34 -8.25 1.12 -12.49
C PHE A 34 -9.76 1.17 -12.28
N LYS A 35 -10.27 2.11 -11.48
CA LYS A 35 -11.73 2.31 -11.32
C LYS A 35 -12.38 2.71 -12.64
N TYR A 36 -11.75 3.58 -13.43
CA TYR A 36 -12.25 3.91 -14.76
C TYR A 36 -12.23 2.73 -15.71
N ALA A 37 -11.10 2.00 -15.80
CA ALA A 37 -10.96 0.82 -16.63
C ALA A 37 -12.00 -0.27 -16.30
N LEU A 38 -12.37 -0.41 -15.03
CA LEU A 38 -13.43 -1.32 -14.60
C LEU A 38 -14.85 -0.85 -14.94
N LYS A 39 -15.08 0.47 -15.13
CA LYS A 39 -16.40 1.03 -15.47
C LYS A 39 -16.65 1.04 -16.98
N THR A 40 -15.59 1.10 -17.80
CA THR A 40 -15.71 1.17 -19.26
C THR A 40 -16.25 -0.12 -19.87
N LYS A 41 -17.13 -0.01 -20.86
CA LYS A 41 -17.72 -1.14 -21.60
C LYS A 41 -16.70 -1.88 -22.49
N THR A 42 -15.65 -1.19 -22.93
CA THR A 42 -14.63 -1.69 -23.87
C THR A 42 -13.64 -2.70 -23.28
N ASN A 43 -13.72 -3.01 -21.99
CA ASN A 43 -12.84 -3.95 -21.28
C ASN A 43 -11.35 -3.79 -21.65
N PRO A 44 -10.73 -2.62 -21.38
CA PRO A 44 -9.38 -2.31 -21.85
C PRO A 44 -8.29 -3.23 -21.29
N LEU A 45 -8.58 -3.93 -20.18
CA LEU A 45 -7.68 -4.88 -19.52
C LEU A 45 -7.90 -6.33 -19.98
N LYS A 46 -8.85 -6.57 -20.90
CA LYS A 46 -9.24 -7.89 -21.41
C LYS A 46 -9.50 -8.91 -20.29
N LEU A 47 -10.24 -8.47 -19.27
CA LEU A 47 -10.49 -9.26 -18.06
C LEU A 47 -11.63 -10.27 -18.27
N THR A 48 -11.46 -11.46 -17.71
CA THR A 48 -12.57 -12.39 -17.43
C THR A 48 -13.35 -11.95 -16.18
N GLU A 49 -14.55 -12.48 -15.97
CA GLU A 49 -15.36 -12.14 -14.77
C GLU A 49 -14.63 -12.45 -13.46
N LYS A 50 -13.96 -13.61 -13.40
CA LYS A 50 -13.15 -14.01 -12.23
C LYS A 50 -11.99 -13.04 -11.98
N GLN A 51 -11.27 -12.65 -13.03
CA GLN A 51 -10.19 -11.68 -12.94
C GLN A 51 -10.70 -10.30 -12.50
N ARG A 52 -11.86 -9.89 -13.02
CA ARG A 52 -12.50 -8.62 -12.67
C ARG A 52 -12.89 -8.57 -11.19
N LYS A 53 -13.45 -9.65 -10.65
CA LYS A 53 -13.77 -9.78 -9.23
C LYS A 53 -12.50 -9.68 -8.36
N ASN A 54 -11.49 -10.49 -8.67
CA ASN A 54 -10.20 -10.47 -7.96
C ASN A 54 -9.53 -9.08 -8.00
N LEU A 55 -9.54 -8.42 -9.16
CA LEU A 55 -8.96 -7.09 -9.31
C LEU A 55 -9.72 -6.06 -8.46
N THR A 56 -11.04 -6.12 -8.46
CA THR A 56 -11.90 -5.22 -7.68
C THR A 56 -11.67 -5.38 -6.18
N GLU A 57 -11.60 -6.62 -5.69
CA GLU A 57 -11.29 -6.91 -4.29
C GLU A 57 -9.90 -6.40 -3.91
N LYS A 58 -8.91 -6.61 -4.77
CA LYS A 58 -7.55 -6.12 -4.54
C LYS A 58 -7.50 -4.60 -4.49
N ILE A 59 -8.17 -3.90 -5.42
CA ILE A 59 -8.29 -2.43 -5.42
C ILE A 59 -8.91 -1.93 -4.11
N LYS A 60 -10.01 -2.55 -3.65
CA LYS A 60 -10.64 -2.19 -2.37
C LYS A 60 -9.64 -2.30 -1.23
N SER A 61 -8.94 -3.43 -1.11
CA SER A 61 -7.93 -3.68 -0.07
C SER A 61 -6.79 -2.65 -0.10
N VAL A 62 -6.25 -2.29 -1.27
CA VAL A 62 -5.10 -1.38 -1.35
C VAL A 62 -5.49 0.10 -1.33
N SER A 63 -6.76 0.43 -1.61
CA SER A 63 -7.25 1.82 -1.68
C SER A 63 -7.48 2.45 -0.30
N GLY A 64 -7.68 1.66 0.75
CA GLY A 64 -7.93 2.16 2.11
C GLY A 64 -6.83 3.09 2.62
N ARG A 65 -7.17 4.04 3.51
CA ARG A 65 -6.21 4.98 4.11
C ARG A 65 -5.06 4.27 4.83
N ASN A 66 -5.35 3.15 5.50
CA ASN A 66 -4.38 2.36 6.28
C ASN A 66 -3.91 1.07 5.57
N ALA A 67 -4.16 0.93 4.27
CA ALA A 67 -3.89 -0.31 3.55
C ALA A 67 -2.42 -0.78 3.69
N ILE A 68 -1.47 0.17 3.72
CA ILE A 68 -0.06 -0.19 3.88
C ILE A 68 0.18 -0.79 5.27
N ASN A 69 -0.46 -0.29 6.33
CA ASN A 69 -0.39 -0.89 7.67
C ASN A 69 -0.96 -2.31 7.71
N GLU A 70 -2.05 -2.60 7.01
CA GLU A 70 -2.64 -3.95 6.93
C GLU A 70 -1.68 -4.94 6.25
N HIS A 71 -1.03 -4.52 5.16
CA HIS A 71 -0.08 -5.36 4.43
C HIS A 71 1.33 -5.36 5.06
N SER A 72 1.65 -4.39 5.92
CA SER A 72 3.00 -4.13 6.43
C SER A 72 3.64 -5.31 7.17
N LYS A 73 2.87 -6.07 7.96
CA LYS A 73 3.36 -7.27 8.69
C LYS A 73 3.91 -8.35 7.76
N THR A 74 3.42 -8.40 6.52
CA THR A 74 3.86 -9.38 5.52
C THR A 74 5.04 -8.88 4.68
N LEU A 75 5.39 -7.59 4.77
CA LEU A 75 6.48 -7.01 3.99
C LEU A 75 7.83 -7.43 4.57
N LYS A 76 8.68 -8.02 3.72
CA LYS A 76 10.05 -8.45 4.07
C LYS A 76 10.85 -7.35 4.80
N LYS A 77 10.70 -6.09 4.38
CA LYS A 77 11.33 -4.91 5.01
C LYS A 77 10.97 -4.74 6.49
N TYR A 78 9.75 -5.07 6.89
CA TYR A 78 9.23 -4.83 8.23
C TYR A 78 9.21 -6.08 9.11
N LYS A 79 9.29 -7.27 8.51
CA LYS A 79 9.33 -8.55 9.21
C LYS A 79 10.60 -8.74 10.05
N ASN A 80 11.76 -8.32 9.54
CA ASN A 80 13.07 -8.65 10.14
C ASN A 80 13.65 -7.55 11.05
N ARG A 81 12.99 -6.39 11.17
CA ARG A 81 13.50 -5.28 11.99
C ARG A 81 13.01 -5.38 13.44
N LYS A 82 13.74 -4.79 14.39
CA LYS A 82 13.36 -4.70 15.81
C LYS A 82 12.13 -3.81 16.04
N SER A 83 12.06 -2.68 15.33
CA SER A 83 10.97 -1.70 15.44
C SER A 83 9.61 -2.25 15.00
N PRO A 84 8.48 -1.57 15.34
CA PRO A 84 7.14 -2.02 15.00
C PRO A 84 7.01 -2.34 13.51
N PRO A 85 6.24 -3.35 13.08
CA PRO A 85 6.19 -3.77 11.68
C PRO A 85 5.37 -2.83 10.78
N TYR A 86 5.23 -1.55 11.15
CA TYR A 86 4.41 -0.54 10.45
C TYR A 86 5.25 0.67 9.99
N PRO A 87 4.94 1.33 8.87
CA PRO A 87 5.59 2.58 8.49
C PRO A 87 5.43 3.67 9.56
N ALA A 88 6.54 4.31 9.95
CA ALA A 88 6.56 5.36 10.95
C ALA A 88 5.81 6.62 10.49
N ASN A 89 5.93 7.00 9.21
CA ASN A 89 5.26 8.18 8.65
C ASN A 89 3.72 8.11 8.73
N GLU A 90 3.13 6.93 8.51
CA GLU A 90 1.67 6.75 8.60
C GLU A 90 1.18 6.66 10.05
N ASN A 91 2.10 6.46 10.99
CA ASN A 91 1.83 6.33 12.41
C ASN A 91 2.60 7.40 13.20
N CYS A 92 2.77 8.58 12.61
CA CYS A 92 3.50 9.66 13.25
C CYS A 92 2.89 10.04 14.60
N ASN A 93 3.73 10.33 15.59
CA ASN A 93 3.37 10.63 16.98
C ASN A 93 2.66 9.49 17.75
N LYS A 94 2.58 8.28 17.18
CA LYS A 94 2.03 7.10 17.88
C LYS A 94 3.12 6.33 18.63
N LYS A 95 2.72 5.66 19.71
CA LYS A 95 3.53 4.67 20.43
C LYS A 95 3.07 3.26 20.06
N MET A 96 4.00 2.38 19.70
CA MET A 96 3.72 1.00 19.30
C MET A 96 4.80 0.03 19.79
N LYS A 97 4.41 -1.22 20.05
CA LYS A 97 5.34 -2.30 20.42
C LYS A 97 6.10 -2.81 19.18
N GLY A 98 7.41 -2.96 19.32
CA GLY A 98 8.31 -3.52 18.33
C GLY A 98 8.21 -5.04 18.21
N ASN A 99 8.80 -5.58 17.15
CA ASN A 99 8.97 -7.03 17.00
C ASN A 99 9.93 -7.61 18.06
N ASP A 100 10.81 -6.77 18.61
CA ASP A 100 11.70 -7.10 19.73
C ASP A 100 11.03 -6.99 21.11
N GLY A 101 9.74 -6.66 21.15
CA GLY A 101 8.98 -6.48 22.39
C GLY A 101 9.14 -5.12 23.08
N ASN A 102 10.07 -4.26 22.62
CA ASN A 102 10.27 -2.94 23.20
C ASN A 102 9.22 -1.93 22.71
N MET A 103 9.00 -0.85 23.46
CA MET A 103 8.13 0.25 23.04
C MET A 103 8.89 1.24 22.15
N TYR A 104 8.24 1.70 21.08
CA TYR A 104 8.77 2.72 20.18
C TYR A 104 7.76 3.86 20.02
N ILE A 105 8.26 5.07 19.85
CA ILE A 105 7.50 6.26 19.47
C ILE A 105 7.92 6.74 18.08
N SER A 106 6.94 7.02 17.22
CA SER A 106 7.21 7.62 15.91
C SER A 106 7.35 9.13 16.08
N LYS A 107 8.54 9.70 15.86
CA LYS A 107 8.77 11.15 15.97
C LYS A 107 9.17 11.75 14.62
N PRO A 108 8.57 12.89 14.20
CA PRO A 108 8.99 13.62 13.01
C PRO A 108 10.37 14.24 13.21
N ASN A 109 11.14 14.35 12.13
CA ASN A 109 12.34 15.18 12.06
C ASN A 109 12.00 16.56 11.50
N LYS A 110 13.02 17.42 11.33
CA LYS A 110 12.88 18.77 10.74
C LYS A 110 12.24 18.82 9.35
N ASN A 111 12.23 17.70 8.62
CA ASN A 111 11.61 17.58 7.29
C ASN A 111 10.23 16.88 7.34
N ASN A 112 9.58 16.81 8.51
CA ASN A 112 8.31 16.10 8.72
C ASN A 112 8.34 14.60 8.37
N VAL A 113 9.52 13.98 8.32
CA VAL A 113 9.67 12.53 8.13
C VAL A 113 9.74 11.86 9.49
N CYS A 114 8.82 10.95 9.76
CA CYS A 114 8.71 10.27 11.05
C CYS A 114 9.53 8.97 11.08
N SER A 115 10.17 8.74 12.21
CA SER A 115 11.03 7.57 12.45
C SER A 115 10.72 6.94 13.80
N TRP A 116 10.81 5.61 13.87
CA TRP A 116 10.65 4.87 15.13
C TRP A 116 11.87 5.08 16.00
N LYS A 117 11.68 5.68 17.18
CA LYS A 117 12.69 5.80 18.23
C LYS A 117 12.24 4.94 19.41
N LYS A 118 13.17 4.24 20.07
CA LYS A 118 12.85 3.54 21.32
C LYS A 118 12.33 4.57 22.32
N ALA A 119 11.21 4.23 22.95
CA ALA A 119 10.55 5.08 23.94
C ALA A 119 11.24 4.96 25.30
#